data_AF-A0A0N4T2N2-F1
#
_entry.id   AF-A0A0N4T2N2-F1
#
_cell.length_a   1.000
_cell.length_b   1.000
_cell.length_c   1.000
_cell.angle_alpha   90.00
_cell.angle_beta   90.00
_cell.angle_gamma   90.00
#
_symmetry.space_group_name_H-M   'P 1'
#
loop_
_entity.id
_entity.type
_entity.pdbx_description
1 polymer ?
#
loop_
_entity_poly.entity_id
_entity_poly.type
_entity_poly.pdbx_seq_one_letter_code
_entity_poly.pdbx_strand_id
1 'polypeptide(L)'
;MRLKLHIGTLETINTDWIQYIQQVPATKRQQEKDKYAQIVEDKRGILNLISEGKEVIITLNMYMDDSESVIQRLKEGEIKEQPTQITYYSTVNLPQLPLPTFSGNPMERTVEQL
;
A
#
# COMPACT_ATOMS: atom_id res chain seq x y z
N MET A 1 -1.03 -13.94 -6.46
CA MET A 1 -0.97 -12.68 -7.25
C MET A 1 -0.75 -12.97 -8.73
N ARG A 2 -1.56 -12.38 -9.64
CA ARG A 2 -1.39 -12.54 -11.10
C ARG A 2 -0.02 -12.04 -11.60
N LEU A 3 0.52 -10.99 -10.98
CA LEU A 3 1.85 -10.47 -11.32
C LEU A 3 2.94 -11.54 -11.23
N LYS A 4 2.93 -12.38 -10.18
CA LYS A 4 3.87 -13.50 -10.01
C LYS A 4 3.84 -14.48 -11.18
N LEU A 5 2.66 -14.77 -11.71
CA LEU A 5 2.52 -15.62 -12.90
C LEU A 5 3.17 -14.97 -14.12
N HIS A 6 2.89 -13.69 -14.37
CA HIS A 6 3.44 -12.98 -15.53
C HIS A 6 4.96 -12.83 -15.47
N ILE A 7 5.53 -12.55 -14.29
CA ILE A 7 6.98 -12.52 -14.11
C ILE A 7 7.59 -13.91 -14.40
N GLY A 8 6.98 -14.98 -13.91
CA GLY A 8 7.40 -16.34 -14.24
C GLY A 8 7.35 -16.63 -15.74
N THR A 9 6.32 -16.17 -16.45
CA THR A 9 6.24 -16.30 -17.92
C THR A 9 7.37 -15.55 -18.62
N LEU A 10 7.72 -14.34 -18.17
CA LEU A 10 8.85 -13.60 -18.73
C LEU A 10 10.19 -14.30 -18.48
N GLU A 11 10.39 -14.91 -17.31
CA GLU A 11 11.59 -15.71 -17.01
C GLU A 11 11.73 -16.90 -17.95
N THR A 12 10.63 -17.62 -18.19
CA THR A 12 10.60 -18.74 -19.15
C THR A 12 10.92 -18.26 -20.56
N ILE A 13 10.25 -17.20 -21.05
CA ILE A 13 10.50 -16.64 -22.38
C ILE A 13 11.97 -16.20 -22.54
N ASN A 14 12.54 -15.56 -21.52
CA ASN A 14 13.94 -15.16 -21.54
C ASN A 14 14.88 -16.36 -21.66
N THR A 15 14.60 -17.42 -20.89
CA THR A 15 15.37 -18.67 -20.92
C THR A 15 15.26 -19.36 -22.29
N ASP A 16 14.05 -19.46 -22.83
CA ASP A 16 13.78 -20.07 -24.13
C ASP A 16 14.49 -19.31 -25.26
N TRP A 17 14.54 -17.97 -25.19
CA TRP A 17 15.25 -17.16 -26.17
C TRP A 17 16.76 -17.38 -26.09
N ILE A 18 17.35 -17.41 -24.89
CA ILE A 18 18.78 -17.71 -24.71
C ILE A 18 19.10 -19.10 -25.29
N GLN A 19 18.25 -20.10 -25.03
CA GLN A 19 18.40 -21.45 -25.56
C GLN A 19 18.29 -21.46 -27.10
N TYR A 20 17.33 -20.74 -27.67
CA TYR A 20 17.18 -20.59 -29.11
C TYR A 20 18.46 -20.04 -29.75
N ILE A 21 19.05 -18.98 -29.20
CA ILE A 21 20.29 -18.36 -29.70
C ILE A 21 21.45 -19.37 -29.70
N GLN A 22 21.51 -20.28 -28.72
CA GLN A 22 22.54 -21.32 -28.67
C GLN A 22 22.33 -22.37 -29.76
N GLN A 23 21.08 -22.69 -30.09
CA GLN A 23 20.71 -23.74 -31.05
C GLN A 23 20.74 -23.28 -32.51
N VAL A 24 20.63 -21.98 -32.80
CA VAL A 24 20.69 -21.50 -34.19
C VAL A 24 22.07 -21.74 -34.83
N PRO A 25 22.11 -21.89 -36.18
CA PRO A 25 23.36 -22.01 -36.92
C PRO A 25 24.32 -20.84 -36.64
N ALA A 26 25.63 -21.12 -36.66
CA ALA A 26 26.66 -20.12 -36.38
C ALA A 26 26.56 -18.87 -37.26
N THR A 27 26.11 -19.02 -38.52
CA THR A 27 25.89 -17.93 -39.47
C THR A 27 24.81 -16.94 -39.04
N LYS A 28 23.84 -17.36 -38.22
CA LYS A 28 22.74 -16.52 -37.71
C LYS A 28 22.92 -16.15 -36.22
N ARG A 29 23.75 -16.87 -35.49
CA ARG A 29 23.92 -16.71 -34.05
C ARG A 29 24.30 -15.30 -33.62
N GLN A 30 25.21 -14.65 -34.34
CA GLN A 30 25.62 -13.28 -33.99
C GLN A 30 24.45 -12.30 -34.14
N GLN A 31 23.71 -12.39 -35.26
CA GLN A 31 22.53 -11.57 -35.49
C GLN A 31 21.46 -11.74 -34.39
N GLU A 32 21.20 -12.97 -33.95
CA GLU A 32 20.23 -13.22 -32.88
C GLU A 32 20.72 -12.73 -31.51
N LYS A 33 22.04 -12.79 -31.24
CA LYS A 33 22.63 -12.17 -30.05
C LYS A 33 22.47 -10.65 -30.05
N ASP A 34 22.70 -10.01 -31.19
CA ASP A 34 22.60 -8.55 -31.31
C ASP A 34 21.14 -8.08 -31.08
N LYS A 35 20.15 -8.81 -31.61
CA LYS A 35 18.72 -8.56 -31.33
C LYS A 35 18.40 -8.70 -29.84
N TYR A 36 18.89 -9.76 -29.21
CA TYR A 36 18.68 -9.98 -27.78
C TYR A 36 19.33 -8.87 -26.94
N ALA A 37 20.55 -8.45 -27.27
CA ALA A 37 21.23 -7.35 -26.59
C ALA A 37 20.42 -6.05 -26.67
N GLN A 38 19.88 -5.70 -27.85
CA GLN A 38 19.03 -4.52 -28.01
C GLN A 38 17.79 -4.55 -27.09
N ILE A 39 17.15 -5.72 -26.94
CA ILE A 39 15.98 -5.87 -26.07
C ILE A 39 16.37 -5.80 -24.60
N VAL A 40 17.52 -6.34 -24.22
CA VAL A 40 18.00 -6.33 -22.83
C VAL A 40 18.45 -4.94 -22.38
N GLU A 41 19.09 -4.18 -23.27
CA GLU A 41 19.56 -2.82 -22.99
C GLU A 41 18.41 -1.80 -22.92
N ASP A 42 17.24 -2.11 -23.49
CA ASP A 42 16.07 -1.25 -23.37
C ASP A 42 15.63 -1.10 -21.90
N LYS A 43 15.23 0.11 -21.52
CA LYS A 43 14.77 0.40 -20.14
C LYS A 43 13.53 -0.42 -19.77
N ARG A 44 12.65 -0.71 -20.74
CA ARG A 44 11.51 -1.62 -20.60
C ARG A 44 11.84 -3.02 -21.13
N GLY A 45 13.12 -3.34 -21.24
CA GLY A 45 13.64 -4.64 -21.62
C GLY A 45 13.24 -5.74 -20.64
N ILE A 46 13.26 -6.98 -21.13
CA ILE A 46 12.74 -8.14 -20.40
C ILE A 46 13.41 -8.35 -19.04
N LEU A 47 14.73 -8.13 -18.93
CA LEU A 47 15.45 -8.29 -17.67
C LEU A 47 15.05 -7.22 -16.63
N ASN A 48 14.90 -5.98 -17.07
CA ASN A 48 14.44 -4.89 -16.19
C ASN A 48 13.01 -5.16 -15.70
N LEU A 49 12.11 -5.58 -16.59
CA LEU A 49 10.73 -5.94 -16.22
C LEU A 49 10.67 -7.10 -15.23
N ILE A 50 11.49 -8.14 -15.41
CA ILE A 50 11.59 -9.26 -14.46
C ILE A 50 12.10 -8.77 -13.12
N SER A 51 13.16 -7.95 -13.10
CA SER A 51 13.76 -7.43 -11.87
C SER A 51 12.79 -6.56 -11.08
N GLU A 52 12.24 -5.53 -11.72
CA GLU A 52 11.25 -4.63 -11.11
C GLU A 52 10.01 -5.40 -10.63
N GLY A 53 9.53 -6.35 -11.43
CA GLY A 53 8.42 -7.21 -11.08
C GLY A 53 8.66 -8.04 -9.82
N LYS A 54 9.87 -8.60 -9.65
CA LYS A 54 10.26 -9.33 -8.44
C LYS A 54 10.27 -8.44 -7.21
N GLU A 55 10.84 -7.24 -7.31
CA GLU A 55 10.87 -6.27 -6.20
C GLU A 55 9.45 -5.88 -5.76
N VAL A 56 8.55 -5.64 -6.72
CA VAL A 56 7.13 -5.36 -6.43
C VAL A 56 6.47 -6.56 -5.75
N ILE A 57 6.71 -7.78 -6.21
CA ILE A 57 6.15 -8.99 -5.58
C ILE A 57 6.64 -9.15 -4.14
N ILE A 58 7.94 -8.94 -3.89
CA ILE A 58 8.52 -9.03 -2.55
C ILE A 58 7.87 -7.98 -1.64
N THR A 59 7.83 -6.72 -2.09
CA THR A 59 7.25 -5.62 -1.33
C THR A 59 5.79 -5.87 -0.98
N LEU A 60 4.99 -6.34 -1.95
CA LEU A 60 3.59 -6.66 -1.71
C LEU A 60 3.39 -7.82 -0.74
N ASN A 61 4.21 -8.88 -0.83
CA ASN A 61 4.14 -9.99 0.12
C ASN A 61 4.47 -9.52 1.53
N MET A 62 5.52 -8.69 1.71
CA MET A 62 5.86 -8.13 3.02
C MET A 62 4.67 -7.37 3.64
N TYR A 63 4.01 -6.50 2.87
CA TYR A 63 2.84 -5.78 3.36
C TYR A 63 1.63 -6.68 3.63
N MET A 64 1.44 -7.74 2.84
CA MET A 64 0.38 -8.72 3.08
C MET A 64 0.61 -9.46 4.40
N ASP A 65 1.84 -9.91 4.64
CA ASP A 65 2.24 -10.62 5.86
C ASP A 65 2.10 -9.71 7.10
N ASP A 66 2.58 -8.46 7.01
CA ASP A 66 2.41 -7.45 8.07
C ASP A 66 0.93 -7.19 8.37
N SER A 67 0.11 -7.04 7.33
CA SER A 67 -1.33 -6.81 7.47
C SER A 67 -2.03 -8.01 8.11
N GLU A 68 -1.67 -9.23 7.74
CA GLU A 68 -2.21 -10.46 8.33
C GLU A 68 -1.84 -10.56 9.82
N SER A 69 -0.58 -10.24 10.16
CA SER A 69 -0.12 -10.18 11.56
C SER A 69 -0.92 -9.16 12.38
N VAL A 70 -1.13 -7.94 11.86
CA VAL A 70 -1.94 -6.90 12.51
C VAL A 70 -3.37 -7.37 12.72
N ILE A 71 -3.99 -7.97 11.71
CA ILE A 71 -5.36 -8.52 11.80
C ILE A 71 -5.43 -9.62 12.85
N GLN A 72 -4.43 -10.48 12.96
CA GLN A 72 -4.39 -11.54 13.97
C GLN A 72 -4.36 -10.96 15.39
N ARG A 73 -3.48 -10.00 15.65
CA ARG A 73 -3.40 -9.30 16.94
C ARG A 73 -4.68 -8.55 17.31
N LEU A 74 -5.38 -7.98 16.32
CA LEU A 74 -6.69 -7.37 16.52
C LEU A 74 -7.74 -8.40 16.98
N LYS A 75 -7.76 -9.58 16.35
CA LYS A 75 -8.67 -10.67 16.74
C LYS A 75 -8.38 -11.19 18.14
N GLU A 76 -7.11 -11.22 18.54
CA GLU A 76 -6.65 -11.68 19.85
C GLU A 76 -6.81 -10.60 20.95
N GLY A 77 -7.23 -9.38 20.58
CA GLY A 77 -7.40 -8.26 21.52
C GLY A 77 -6.08 -7.73 22.08
N GLU A 78 -4.94 -8.04 21.45
CA GLU A 78 -3.61 -7.68 21.93
C GLU A 78 -3.19 -6.26 21.58
N ILE A 79 -3.88 -5.62 20.64
CA ILE A 79 -3.70 -4.19 20.36
C ILE A 79 -4.44 -3.43 21.45
N LYS A 80 -3.80 -3.32 22.61
CA LYS A 80 -4.08 -2.23 23.53
C LYS A 80 -3.71 -0.97 22.77
N GLU A 81 -4.66 -0.10 22.50
CA GLU A 81 -4.34 1.29 22.18
C GLU A 81 -3.34 1.73 23.26
N GLN A 82 -2.07 1.94 22.89
CA GLN A 82 -1.30 2.86 23.70
C GLN A 82 -2.02 4.18 23.51
N PRO A 83 -2.62 4.76 24.57
CA PRO A 83 -3.05 6.13 24.46
C PRO A 83 -1.75 6.88 24.18
N THR A 84 -1.59 7.37 22.96
CA THR A 84 -0.68 8.48 22.72
C THR A 84 -1.22 9.55 23.66
N GLN A 85 -0.60 9.67 24.85
CA GLN A 85 -0.97 10.67 25.82
C GLN A 85 -0.56 12.01 25.23
N ILE A 86 -1.30 12.48 24.23
CA ILE A 86 -1.34 13.89 23.94
C ILE A 86 -2.23 14.44 25.04
N THR A 87 -1.59 14.94 26.09
CA THR A 87 -2.25 15.63 27.20
C THR A 87 -2.86 16.92 26.68
N TYR A 88 -3.98 16.84 25.94
CA TYR A 88 -4.79 17.97 25.53
C TYR A 88 -5.75 18.39 26.64
N TYR A 89 -5.23 18.69 27.83
CA TYR A 89 -6.00 19.43 28.83
C TYR A 89 -5.09 20.44 29.54
N SER A 90 -4.70 21.49 28.82
CA SER A 90 -4.50 22.76 29.52
C SER A 90 -5.89 23.27 29.87
N THR A 91 -6.26 23.21 31.15
CA THR A 91 -7.45 23.89 31.66
C THR A 91 -7.24 25.40 31.45
N VAL A 92 -7.83 25.94 30.40
CA VAL A 92 -7.85 27.39 30.19
C VAL A 92 -8.92 27.96 31.11
N ASN A 93 -8.50 28.67 32.16
CA ASN A 93 -9.40 29.47 32.99
C ASN A 93 -9.90 30.66 32.16
N LEU A 94 -11.11 30.54 31.60
CA LEU A 94 -11.77 31.66 30.93
C LEU A 94 -12.40 32.59 31.98
N PRO A 95 -12.35 33.92 31.80
CA PRO A 95 -13.10 34.84 32.65
C PRO A 95 -14.60 34.53 32.53
N GLN A 96 -15.21 34.16 33.65
CA GLN A 96 -16.63 33.89 33.75
C GLN A 96 -17.39 35.22 33.70
N LEU A 97 -18.19 35.42 32.66
CA LEU A 97 -19.17 36.51 32.63
C LEU A 97 -20.34 36.14 33.53
N PRO A 98 -20.81 37.05 34.41
CA PRO A 98 -21.99 36.79 35.22
C PRO A 98 -23.19 36.56 34.30
N LEU A 99 -23.81 35.39 34.42
CA LEU A 99 -25.06 35.13 33.74
C LEU A 99 -26.18 35.93 34.43
N PRO A 100 -27.06 36.60 33.68
CA PRO A 100 -28.26 37.18 34.26
C PRO A 100 -29.07 36.06 34.93
N THR A 101 -29.39 36.23 36.20
CA THR A 101 -30.29 35.33 36.91
C THR A 101 -31.68 35.46 36.29
N PHE A 102 -32.17 34.37 35.70
CA PHE A 102 -33.56 34.28 35.28
C PHE A 102 -34.45 34.35 36.53
N SER A 103 -35.19 35.45 36.69
CA SER A 103 -36.12 35.66 37.80
C SER A 103 -37.56 35.24 37.47
N GLY A 104 -37.78 34.56 36.34
CA GLY A 104 -39.10 34.09 35.92
C GLY A 104 -39.54 32.82 36.64
N ASN A 105 -40.84 32.70 36.90
CA ASN A 105 -41.44 31.49 37.46
C ASN A 105 -41.47 30.37 36.38
N PRO A 106 -40.83 29.20 36.59
CA PRO A 106 -40.68 28.17 35.56
C PRO A 106 -42.00 27.51 35.07
N MET A 107 -43.15 27.89 35.62
CA MET A 107 -44.46 27.30 35.32
C MET A 107 -45.38 28.14 34.41
N GLU A 108 -44.97 29.33 33.97
CA GLU A 108 -45.75 30.08 32.97
C GLU A 108 -45.46 29.59 31.55
N ARG A 109 -45.90 28.36 31.27
CA ARG A 109 -46.06 27.86 29.90
C ARG A 109 -47.47 28.23 29.44
N THR A 110 -47.68 29.50 29.05
CA THR A 110 -48.93 29.88 28.37
C THR A 110 -48.79 29.54 26.90
N VAL A 111 -49.51 28.49 26.51
CA VAL A 111 -49.80 28.18 25.11
C VAL A 111 -50.92 29.12 24.69
N GLU A 112 -50.65 30.08 23.81
CA GLU A 112 -51.68 30.63 22.93
C GLU A 112 -51.10 30.78 21.53
N GLN A 113 -51.54 29.85 20.67
CA GLN A 113 -51.53 30.01 19.22
C GLN A 113 -52.71 30.90 18.85
N LEU A 114 -52.42 32.09 18.29
CA LEU A 114 -52.95 32.65 17.04
C LEU A 114 -52.48 34.10 16.87
#